data_AF-A0AB39ZRD1-F1
#
_entry.id   AF-A0AB39ZRD1-F1
#
_cell.length_a   1.000
_cell.length_b   1.000
_cell.length_c   1.000
_cell.angle_alpha   90.00
_cell.angle_beta   90.00
_cell.angle_gamma   90.00
#
_symmetry.space_group_name_H-M   'P 1'
#
loop_
_entity.id
_entity.type
_entity.pdbx_description
1 polymer ?
#
loop_
_entity_poly.entity_id
_entity_poly.type
_entity_poly.pdbx_seq_one_letter_code
_entity_poly.pdbx_strand_id
1 'polypeptide(L)'
;MWLRDLGLRLIFFQLMVCLPTIHTNVPNYSERYNRRPVSQDPGSYGRGYVESRQLSFNRPGAANFQDPRIVEQPPKRREYLIRSHETPSDRGQHKCRIWVPPDTVEKYAHPSVIQTDQANRLSLIEVCCTGYSASRLKGVTVCRAQCGCQNGSCRIPGECECYEGFVKNDNGDCVFACPLGCQNGQCFLDGSCQCDPGYKLDETRRFCRPICSSGCGNSPRHNCTEPEVCGCSKGYQLTDDGCQPVCEPDCGIGGLCKDNNQCDCAPGYHTRDGVCQADCYQKCNNGVCVSRNRCICDPGFTYHEQSTMCVPV
;
A
#
# COMPACT_ATOMS: atom_id res chain seq x y z
N MET A 1 -16.91 -3.59 -63.49
CA MET A 1 -18.35 -3.42 -63.81
C MET A 1 -19.13 -4.04 -62.64
N TRP A 2 -19.76 -3.20 -61.81
CA TRP A 2 -21.04 -3.36 -61.06
C TRP A 2 -21.44 -4.79 -60.60
N LEU A 3 -21.94 -5.11 -59.40
CA LEU A 3 -22.47 -4.42 -58.21
C LEU A 3 -22.95 -5.55 -57.24
N ARG A 4 -23.04 -5.28 -55.92
CA ARG A 4 -24.13 -5.63 -54.93
C ARG A 4 -24.92 -6.97 -55.03
N ASP A 5 -25.47 -7.60 -54.00
CA ASP A 5 -25.53 -7.54 -52.53
C ASP A 5 -26.50 -8.70 -52.11
N LEU A 6 -26.41 -9.14 -50.85
CA LEU A 6 -27.46 -9.76 -49.99
C LEU A 6 -28.28 -11.02 -50.43
N GLY A 7 -28.31 -12.02 -49.54
CA GLY A 7 -29.50 -12.88 -49.36
C GLY A 7 -29.32 -14.28 -48.76
N LEU A 8 -29.36 -14.36 -47.41
CA LEU A 8 -29.79 -15.48 -46.54
C LEU A 8 -30.19 -16.83 -47.19
N ARG A 9 -29.70 -17.95 -46.64
CA ARG A 9 -30.53 -18.98 -45.97
C ARG A 9 -29.73 -19.90 -45.05
N LEU A 10 -30.25 -20.00 -43.82
CA LEU A 10 -29.85 -20.90 -42.73
C LEU A 10 -29.92 -22.38 -43.12
N ILE A 11 -28.91 -23.16 -42.75
CA ILE A 11 -29.05 -24.60 -42.51
C ILE A 11 -28.44 -24.90 -41.14
N PHE A 12 -29.34 -25.26 -40.22
CA PHE A 12 -29.09 -25.81 -38.91
C PHE A 12 -28.29 -27.12 -39.02
N PHE A 13 -27.13 -27.19 -38.37
CA PHE A 13 -26.51 -28.46 -37.97
C PHE A 13 -26.38 -28.47 -36.45
N GLN A 14 -27.27 -29.20 -35.79
CA GLN A 14 -27.09 -29.58 -34.40
C GLN A 14 -26.02 -30.66 -34.30
N LEU A 15 -24.92 -30.36 -33.61
CA LEU A 15 -24.04 -31.36 -33.04
C LEU A 15 -24.08 -31.20 -31.52
N MET A 16 -24.85 -32.07 -30.89
CA MET A 16 -24.81 -32.37 -29.47
C MET A 16 -23.40 -32.85 -29.11
N VAL A 17 -22.62 -32.00 -28.44
CA VAL A 17 -21.42 -32.41 -27.72
C VAL A 17 -21.73 -32.33 -26.24
N CYS A 18 -21.95 -33.50 -25.63
CA CYS A 18 -22.01 -33.67 -24.19
C CYS A 18 -20.65 -33.28 -23.58
N LEU A 19 -20.61 -32.19 -22.83
CA LEU A 19 -19.51 -31.87 -21.92
C LEU A 19 -19.96 -32.23 -20.48
N PRO A 20 -19.16 -33.01 -19.73
CA PRO A 20 -19.47 -33.30 -18.34
C PRO A 20 -19.27 -32.02 -17.49
N THR A 21 -20.31 -31.66 -16.75
CA THR A 21 -20.26 -30.65 -15.69
C THR A 21 -19.33 -31.12 -14.58
N ILE A 22 -18.13 -30.55 -14.50
CA ILE A 22 -17.26 -30.69 -13.33
C ILE A 22 -17.77 -29.70 -12.29
N HIS A 23 -18.55 -30.19 -11.32
CA HIS A 23 -18.82 -29.49 -10.07
C HIS A 23 -17.53 -29.41 -9.25
N THR A 24 -16.87 -28.25 -9.24
CA THR A 24 -15.91 -27.94 -8.18
C THR A 24 -16.68 -27.45 -6.97
N ASN A 25 -16.93 -28.37 -6.02
CA ASN A 25 -17.37 -28.03 -4.68
C ASN A 25 -16.26 -27.22 -3.99
N VAL A 26 -16.43 -25.89 -3.90
CA VAL A 26 -15.65 -25.05 -3.00
C VAL A 26 -16.30 -25.11 -1.61
N PRO A 27 -15.59 -25.53 -0.55
CA PRO A 27 -16.18 -25.55 0.78
C PRO A 27 -16.45 -24.11 1.27
N ASN A 28 -17.70 -23.81 1.54
CA ASN A 28 -18.13 -22.59 2.20
C ASN A 28 -17.75 -22.66 3.69
N TYR A 29 -16.76 -21.88 4.11
CA TYR A 29 -16.31 -21.82 5.50
C TYR A 29 -16.90 -20.59 6.20
N SER A 30 -18.23 -20.51 6.27
CA SER A 30 -18.95 -19.51 7.06
C SER A 30 -19.75 -20.17 8.16
N GLU A 31 -19.09 -20.68 9.21
CA GLU A 31 -19.77 -20.98 10.48
C GLU A 31 -18.76 -21.33 11.58
N ARG A 32 -18.43 -20.35 12.43
CA ARG A 32 -18.16 -20.47 13.88
C ARG A 32 -17.43 -19.23 14.37
N TYR A 33 -18.17 -18.33 15.00
CA TYR A 33 -17.81 -17.82 16.33
C TYR A 33 -19.08 -17.22 16.93
N ASN A 34 -19.78 -18.04 17.72
CA ASN A 34 -20.83 -17.59 18.62
C ASN A 34 -20.38 -17.89 20.05
N ARG A 35 -20.63 -16.90 20.92
CA ARG A 35 -20.48 -16.85 22.39
C ARG A 35 -19.10 -16.45 22.95
N ARG A 36 -19.08 -15.32 23.68
CA ARG A 36 -18.74 -15.25 25.11
C ARG A 36 -19.48 -14.07 25.79
N PRO A 37 -19.70 -14.13 27.11
CA PRO A 37 -20.87 -13.55 27.78
C PRO A 37 -20.62 -12.20 28.47
N VAL A 38 -21.74 -11.53 28.75
CA VAL A 38 -21.94 -10.34 29.58
C VAL A 38 -21.57 -10.61 31.04
N SER A 39 -20.88 -9.67 31.70
CA SER A 39 -20.99 -9.48 33.15
C SER A 39 -21.08 -7.99 33.48
N GLN A 40 -22.10 -7.65 34.27
CA GLN A 40 -22.40 -6.32 34.83
C GLN A 40 -21.70 -6.15 36.20
N ASP A 41 -21.06 -4.98 36.40
CA ASP A 41 -20.99 -4.03 37.55
C ASP A 41 -21.43 -4.45 38.99
N PRO A 42 -21.02 -3.78 40.12
CA PRO A 42 -21.00 -2.30 40.29
C PRO A 42 -20.10 -1.61 41.37
N GLY A 43 -20.03 -0.25 41.29
CA GLY A 43 -19.81 0.72 42.40
C GLY A 43 -18.35 1.14 42.70
N SER A 44 -17.98 2.37 43.13
CA SER A 44 -18.73 3.49 43.70
C SER A 44 -17.83 4.74 43.99
N TYR A 45 -18.44 5.94 43.95
CA TYR A 45 -18.11 7.27 44.56
C TYR A 45 -16.85 8.11 44.23
N GLY A 46 -17.09 9.40 43.93
CA GLY A 46 -16.23 10.52 44.36
C GLY A 46 -16.14 11.75 43.43
N ARG A 47 -17.01 12.76 43.62
CA ARG A 47 -16.88 14.14 43.06
C ARG A 47 -16.18 15.04 44.10
N GLY A 48 -15.35 15.98 43.64
CA GLY A 48 -14.90 17.12 44.45
C GLY A 48 -14.07 18.13 43.66
N TYR A 49 -14.63 19.30 43.41
CA TYR A 49 -13.92 20.53 42.99
C TYR A 49 -13.54 21.32 44.26
N VAL A 50 -12.38 22.00 44.27
CA VAL A 50 -12.20 23.47 44.44
C VAL A 50 -10.69 23.83 44.50
N GLU A 51 -10.41 24.95 43.85
CA GLU A 51 -9.20 25.72 43.53
C GLU A 51 -8.48 26.39 44.73
N SER A 52 -7.14 26.56 44.66
CA SER A 52 -6.45 27.88 44.76
C SER A 52 -4.95 27.86 45.13
N ARG A 53 -4.16 28.50 44.25
CA ARG A 53 -2.90 29.27 44.45
C ARG A 53 -1.60 28.53 44.86
N GLN A 54 -0.56 28.67 44.03
CA GLN A 54 0.44 29.75 44.14
C GLN A 54 1.42 29.72 42.95
N LEU A 55 1.75 30.92 42.47
CA LEU A 55 2.69 31.20 41.37
C LEU A 55 4.12 30.79 41.75
N SER A 56 4.79 30.07 40.86
CA SER A 56 6.25 29.99 40.82
C SER A 56 6.69 29.88 39.37
N PHE A 57 7.37 30.92 38.89
CA PHE A 57 8.02 30.96 37.59
C PHE A 57 9.15 29.94 37.57
N ASN A 58 8.92 28.78 36.95
CA ASN A 58 9.98 27.89 36.50
C ASN A 58 9.81 27.66 35.01
N ARG A 59 10.76 28.18 34.24
CA ARG A 59 10.90 28.02 32.79
C ARG A 59 11.20 26.55 32.49
N PRO A 60 10.28 25.76 31.93
CA PRO A 60 10.62 24.42 31.48
C PRO A 60 11.37 24.56 30.15
N GLY A 61 12.50 23.86 30.04
CA GLY A 61 13.27 23.75 28.81
C GLY A 61 12.42 23.25 27.65
N ALA A 62 12.93 23.44 26.43
CA ALA A 62 12.31 23.03 25.18
C ALA A 62 11.73 21.63 25.28
N ALA A 63 10.41 21.55 25.46
CA ALA A 63 9.69 20.32 25.29
C ALA A 63 9.80 19.97 23.82
N ASN A 64 10.47 18.86 23.51
CA ASN A 64 10.29 18.16 22.25
C ASN A 64 8.80 17.81 22.16
N PHE A 65 8.04 18.69 21.53
CA PHE A 65 6.66 18.42 21.15
C PHE A 65 6.74 17.47 19.96
N GLN A 66 6.95 16.17 20.23
CA GLN A 66 6.61 15.16 19.26
C GLN A 66 5.09 15.19 19.15
N ASP A 67 4.58 15.69 18.01
CA ASP A 67 3.17 15.54 17.66
C ASP A 67 2.81 14.05 17.73
N PRO A 68 1.91 13.63 18.63
CA PRO A 68 1.53 12.22 18.77
C PRO A 68 0.79 11.65 17.55
N ARG A 69 0.50 12.47 16.53
CA ARG A 69 -0.34 12.10 15.37
C ARG A 69 0.40 11.67 14.11
N ILE A 70 1.72 11.54 14.11
CA ILE A 70 2.44 10.94 12.97
C ILE A 70 3.37 9.83 13.47
N VAL A 71 2.78 8.73 13.92
CA VAL A 71 3.45 7.44 13.73
C VAL A 71 3.42 7.24 12.21
N GLU A 72 4.56 7.44 11.55
CA GLU A 72 4.73 7.12 10.12
C GLU A 72 4.31 5.65 9.94
N GLN A 73 3.14 5.42 9.36
CA GLN A 73 2.72 4.07 9.06
C GLN A 73 3.58 3.58 7.89
N PRO A 74 4.16 2.37 7.97
CA PRO A 74 4.93 1.83 6.86
C PRO A 74 4.05 1.74 5.60
N PRO A 75 4.65 1.87 4.40
CA PRO A 75 3.91 1.78 3.16
C PRO A 75 3.19 0.43 3.08
N LYS A 76 1.91 0.42 2.69
CA LYS A 76 1.10 -0.81 2.68
C LYS A 76 1.34 -1.65 1.42
N ARG A 77 1.70 -1.01 0.30
CA ARG A 77 1.92 -1.70 -0.98
C ARG A 77 3.18 -2.54 -0.95
N ARG A 78 3.07 -3.77 -1.45
CA ARG A 78 4.12 -4.79 -1.38
C ARG A 78 5.45 -4.36 -1.99
N GLU A 79 5.42 -3.59 -3.08
CA GLU A 79 6.62 -3.10 -3.77
C GLU A 79 7.47 -2.12 -2.93
N TYR A 80 6.91 -1.59 -1.85
CA TYR A 80 7.55 -0.62 -0.96
C TYR A 80 7.86 -1.21 0.43
N LEU A 81 7.41 -2.44 0.70
CA LEU A 81 7.67 -3.12 1.95
C LEU A 81 9.10 -3.66 1.97
N ILE A 82 9.86 -3.26 2.98
CA ILE A 82 11.14 -3.91 3.30
C ILE A 82 10.87 -5.39 3.50
N ARG A 83 11.63 -6.22 2.77
CA ARG A 83 11.41 -7.67 2.72
C ARG A 83 11.97 -8.34 3.97
N SER A 84 11.43 -9.51 4.29
CA SER A 84 11.84 -10.29 5.47
C SER A 84 13.32 -10.69 5.47
N HIS A 85 13.97 -10.69 4.30
CA HIS A 85 15.38 -11.06 4.13
C HIS A 85 16.31 -9.84 4.06
N GLU A 86 15.75 -8.63 4.07
CA GLU A 86 16.49 -7.37 4.08
C GLU A 86 16.71 -6.92 5.53
N THR A 87 17.97 -6.65 5.87
CA THR A 87 18.31 -6.06 7.18
C THR A 87 18.70 -4.60 7.01
N PRO A 88 17.95 -3.63 7.57
CA PRO A 88 18.30 -2.21 7.50
C PRO A 88 19.70 -1.93 8.05
N SER A 89 20.45 -1.07 7.38
CA SER A 89 21.80 -0.65 7.79
C SER A 89 21.69 0.49 8.80
N ASP A 90 22.30 0.32 9.98
CA ASP A 90 22.21 1.20 11.17
C ASP A 90 22.68 2.65 10.92
N ARG A 91 23.44 2.89 9.84
CA ARG A 91 23.96 4.21 9.42
C ARG A 91 23.48 4.64 8.04
N GLY A 92 22.69 3.81 7.35
CA GLY A 92 22.46 3.91 5.92
C GLY A 92 21.16 4.64 5.61
N GLN A 93 21.26 5.75 4.88
CA GLN A 93 20.17 6.42 4.16
C GLN A 93 19.42 5.41 3.25
N HIS A 94 18.51 4.63 3.84
CA HIS A 94 17.69 3.61 3.16
C HIS A 94 18.48 2.49 2.47
N LYS A 95 19.55 2.03 3.13
CA LYS A 95 20.38 0.90 2.68
C LYS A 95 20.08 -0.36 3.48
N CYS A 96 20.04 -1.50 2.80
CA CYS A 96 19.77 -2.80 3.37
C CYS A 96 20.90 -3.77 3.03
N ARG A 97 21.15 -4.69 3.95
CA ARG A 97 22.09 -5.80 3.78
C ARG A 97 21.31 -7.06 3.42
N ILE A 98 21.76 -7.75 2.38
CA ILE A 98 21.16 -9.00 1.88
C ILE A 98 22.24 -10.03 1.54
N TRP A 99 21.87 -11.30 1.70
CA TRP A 99 22.69 -12.42 1.27
C TRP A 99 22.28 -12.90 -0.12
N VAL A 100 23.23 -12.92 -1.05
CA VAL A 100 22.98 -13.28 -2.45
C VAL A 100 24.07 -14.23 -2.97
N PRO A 101 23.79 -15.03 -4.02
CA PRO A 101 24.83 -15.80 -4.70
C PRO A 101 25.93 -14.89 -5.27
N PRO A 102 27.22 -15.21 -5.10
CA PRO A 102 28.33 -14.35 -5.52
C PRO A 102 28.31 -13.99 -7.01
N ASP A 103 27.88 -14.91 -7.86
CA ASP A 103 27.74 -14.77 -9.32
C ASP A 103 26.61 -13.83 -9.74
N THR A 104 25.72 -13.46 -8.81
CA THR A 104 24.59 -12.55 -9.06
C THR A 104 24.83 -11.13 -8.56
N VAL A 105 25.94 -10.88 -7.84
CA VAL A 105 26.23 -9.60 -7.19
C VAL A 105 26.17 -8.44 -8.17
N GLU A 106 26.79 -8.59 -9.35
CA GLU A 106 26.87 -7.51 -10.36
C GLU A 106 25.51 -7.16 -10.98
N LYS A 107 24.50 -8.03 -10.84
CA LYS A 107 23.15 -7.77 -11.34
C LYS A 107 22.34 -6.82 -10.46
N TYR A 108 22.76 -6.64 -9.20
CA TYR A 108 22.14 -5.66 -8.31
C TYR A 108 22.59 -4.24 -8.68
N ALA A 109 21.73 -3.24 -8.47
CA ALA A 109 22.06 -1.87 -8.78
C ALA A 109 23.02 -1.26 -7.75
N HIS A 110 24.24 -0.93 -8.19
CA HIS A 110 25.28 -0.28 -7.39
C HIS A 110 25.58 -0.95 -6.01
N PRO A 111 25.86 -2.26 -5.98
CA PRO A 111 26.06 -3.02 -4.76
C PRO A 111 27.40 -2.67 -4.12
N SER A 112 27.49 -2.88 -2.81
CA SER A 112 28.75 -2.86 -2.07
C SER A 112 28.94 -4.19 -1.36
N VAL A 113 29.98 -4.95 -1.72
CA VAL A 113 30.26 -6.25 -1.08
C VAL A 113 30.85 -5.99 0.32
N ILE A 114 30.24 -6.56 1.35
CA ILE A 114 30.71 -6.44 2.73
C ILE A 114 31.59 -7.63 3.10
N GLN A 115 31.06 -8.84 2.90
CA GLN A 115 31.76 -10.08 3.24
C GLN A 115 31.27 -11.23 2.36
N THR A 116 32.06 -12.29 2.26
CA THR A 116 31.70 -13.51 1.54
C THR A 116 31.76 -14.69 2.49
N ASP A 117 30.71 -15.49 2.50
CA ASP A 117 30.61 -16.76 3.21
C ASP A 117 30.83 -17.91 2.22
N GLN A 118 32.05 -18.45 2.25
CA GLN A 118 32.45 -19.55 1.38
C GLN A 118 31.73 -20.86 1.72
N ALA A 119 31.37 -21.09 2.99
CA ALA A 119 30.71 -22.32 3.42
C ALA A 119 29.29 -22.41 2.86
N ASN A 120 28.57 -21.29 2.86
CA ASN A 120 27.22 -21.22 2.31
C ASN A 120 27.17 -20.79 0.84
N ARG A 121 28.32 -20.47 0.22
CA ARG A 121 28.43 -19.92 -1.14
C ARG A 121 27.54 -18.69 -1.34
N LEU A 122 27.61 -17.75 -0.40
CA LEU A 122 26.83 -16.51 -0.42
C LEU A 122 27.74 -15.30 -0.16
N SER A 123 27.38 -14.16 -0.73
CA SER A 123 27.99 -12.86 -0.45
C SER A 123 26.98 -11.97 0.26
N LEU A 124 27.41 -11.32 1.35
CA LEU A 124 26.65 -10.26 2.00
C LEU A 124 26.96 -8.97 1.26
N ILE A 125 25.93 -8.37 0.68
CA ILE A 125 26.04 -7.09 -0.02
C ILE A 125 25.15 -6.03 0.64
N GLU A 126 25.56 -4.78 0.53
CA GLU A 126 24.76 -3.60 0.84
C GLU A 126 24.20 -3.01 -0.45
N VAL A 127 22.88 -2.85 -0.50
CA VAL A 127 22.11 -2.29 -1.61
C VAL A 127 21.07 -1.30 -1.07
N CYS A 128 20.39 -0.57 -1.96
CA CYS A 128 19.19 0.17 -1.53
C CYS A 128 18.09 -0.81 -1.13
N CYS A 129 17.37 -0.50 -0.05
CA CYS A 129 16.24 -1.31 0.38
C CYS A 129 15.14 -1.36 -0.68
N THR A 130 14.28 -2.39 -0.62
CA THR A 130 13.06 -2.44 -1.43
C THR A 130 12.25 -1.14 -1.31
N GLY A 131 11.76 -0.65 -2.46
CA GLY A 131 11.09 0.65 -2.59
C GLY A 131 12.05 1.84 -2.82
N TYR A 132 13.37 1.63 -2.85
CA TYR A 132 14.35 2.67 -3.13
C TYR A 132 15.17 2.37 -4.39
N SER A 133 15.34 3.39 -5.23
CA SER A 133 16.20 3.35 -6.41
C SER A 133 17.63 3.75 -6.06
N ALA A 134 18.60 3.01 -6.60
CA ALA A 134 20.01 3.33 -6.44
C ALA A 134 20.46 4.36 -7.49
N SER A 135 21.27 5.33 -7.07
CA SER A 135 21.95 6.28 -7.96
C SER A 135 23.37 6.51 -7.48
N ARG A 136 24.33 6.65 -8.40
CA ARG A 136 25.71 7.04 -8.05
C ARG A 136 25.87 8.55 -8.11
N LEU A 137 26.16 9.16 -6.97
CA LEU A 137 26.49 10.58 -6.87
C LEU A 137 27.90 10.74 -6.30
N LYS A 138 28.83 11.30 -7.10
CA LYS A 138 30.24 11.48 -6.73
C LYS A 138 30.90 10.20 -6.17
N GLY A 139 30.60 9.04 -6.78
CA GLY A 139 31.13 7.75 -6.38
C GLY A 139 30.39 7.06 -5.22
N VAL A 140 29.46 7.74 -4.55
CA VAL A 140 28.67 7.17 -3.44
C VAL A 140 27.32 6.68 -3.95
N THR A 141 26.89 5.49 -3.52
CA THR A 141 25.53 5.00 -3.76
C THR A 141 24.56 5.75 -2.84
N VAL A 142 23.62 6.48 -3.46
CA VAL A 142 22.51 7.19 -2.83
C VAL A 142 21.21 6.47 -3.16
N CYS A 143 20.37 6.26 -2.15
CA CYS A 143 19.08 5.58 -2.29
C CYS A 143 17.96 6.61 -2.24
N ARG A 144 17.14 6.67 -3.30
CA ARG A 144 16.01 7.59 -3.39
C ARG A 144 14.70 6.80 -3.41
N ALA A 145 13.76 7.19 -2.56
CA ALA A 145 12.46 6.54 -2.48
C ALA A 145 11.76 6.55 -3.84
N GLN A 146 11.08 5.46 -4.16
CA GLN A 146 10.27 5.30 -5.37
C GLN A 146 8.81 5.61 -5.04
N CYS A 147 8.19 6.48 -5.83
CA CYS A 147 6.78 6.82 -5.69
C CYS A 147 6.25 7.44 -7.00
N GLY A 148 4.95 7.39 -7.22
CA GLY A 148 4.27 7.99 -8.36
C GLY A 148 3.65 9.35 -8.04
N CYS A 149 4.40 10.28 -7.45
CA CYS A 149 3.87 11.58 -7.02
C CYS A 149 3.88 12.60 -8.16
N GLN A 150 2.73 13.21 -8.45
CA GLN A 150 2.65 14.42 -9.26
C GLN A 150 2.78 15.63 -8.34
N ASN A 151 3.58 16.63 -8.71
CA ASN A 151 3.79 17.87 -7.93
C ASN A 151 4.28 17.65 -6.48
N GLY A 152 5.08 16.62 -6.27
CA GLY A 152 5.72 16.34 -4.99
C GLY A 152 6.92 15.43 -5.16
N SER A 153 7.69 15.28 -4.08
CA SER A 153 8.78 14.32 -3.96
C SER A 153 8.42 13.17 -3.03
N CYS A 154 9.08 12.03 -3.16
CA CYS A 154 8.90 10.93 -2.22
C CYS A 154 9.63 11.26 -0.91
N ARG A 155 8.89 11.31 0.21
CA ARG A 155 9.52 11.32 1.55
C ARG A 155 9.99 9.91 1.90
N ILE A 156 9.10 8.94 1.73
CA ILE A 156 9.35 7.49 1.81
C ILE A 156 8.69 6.83 0.60
N PRO A 157 8.99 5.55 0.28
CA PRO A 157 8.41 4.88 -0.86
C PRO A 157 6.89 4.86 -0.78
N GLY A 158 6.23 5.23 -1.87
CA GLY A 158 4.78 5.34 -1.95
C GLY A 158 4.13 6.52 -1.20
N GLU A 159 4.87 7.31 -0.43
CA GLU A 159 4.33 8.50 0.26
C GLU A 159 4.89 9.80 -0.31
N CYS A 160 3.98 10.64 -0.81
CA CYS A 160 4.31 11.95 -1.35
C CYS A 160 4.52 12.98 -0.25
N GLU A 161 5.49 13.86 -0.46
CA GLU A 161 5.61 15.17 0.16
C GLU A 161 5.41 16.21 -0.94
N CYS A 162 4.37 17.03 -0.79
CA CYS A 162 3.99 17.97 -1.83
C CYS A 162 4.99 19.12 -1.92
N TYR A 163 5.27 19.59 -3.15
CA TYR A 163 6.09 20.78 -3.34
C TYR A 163 5.41 22.03 -2.79
N GLU A 164 6.18 23.10 -2.67
CA GLU A 164 5.64 24.40 -2.26
C GLU A 164 4.51 24.84 -3.19
N GLY A 165 3.40 25.30 -2.61
CA GLY A 165 2.18 25.65 -3.34
C GLY A 165 1.27 24.46 -3.70
N PHE A 166 1.58 23.25 -3.22
CA PHE A 166 0.72 22.06 -3.37
C PHE A 166 0.35 21.44 -2.02
N VAL A 167 -0.78 20.75 -1.98
CA VAL A 167 -1.35 20.17 -0.75
C VAL A 167 -1.92 18.79 -1.00
N LYS A 168 -1.85 17.91 0.00
CA LYS A 168 -2.51 16.59 -0.07
C LYS A 168 -4.02 16.77 -0.01
N ASN A 169 -4.74 16.21 -0.98
CA ASN A 169 -6.19 16.06 -0.91
C ASN A 169 -6.59 14.79 -0.12
N ASP A 170 -7.89 14.49 -0.07
CA ASP A 170 -8.42 13.30 0.63
C ASP A 170 -7.87 11.97 0.09
N ASN A 171 -7.42 11.95 -1.18
CA ASN A 171 -6.80 10.79 -1.83
C ASN A 171 -5.27 10.73 -1.59
N GLY A 172 -4.70 11.70 -0.88
CA GLY A 172 -3.26 11.83 -0.64
C GLY A 172 -2.46 12.33 -1.84
N ASP A 173 -3.13 12.80 -2.90
CA ASP A 173 -2.49 13.34 -4.09
C ASP A 173 -2.15 14.81 -3.87
N CYS A 174 -1.03 15.27 -4.42
CA CYS A 174 -0.58 16.66 -4.30
C CYS A 174 -1.25 17.53 -5.36
N VAL A 175 -2.21 18.33 -4.92
CA VAL A 175 -3.04 19.19 -5.76
C VAL A 175 -2.69 20.65 -5.55
N PHE A 176 -3.04 21.50 -6.51
CA PHE A 176 -2.74 22.93 -6.45
C PHE A 176 -3.41 23.60 -5.24
N ALA A 177 -2.63 24.43 -4.56
CA ALA A 177 -3.12 25.40 -3.58
C ALA A 177 -2.62 26.81 -3.91
N CYS A 178 -3.31 27.79 -3.36
CA CYS A 178 -3.01 29.19 -3.63
C CYS A 178 -1.62 29.55 -3.10
N PRO A 179 -0.88 30.43 -3.80
CA PRO A 179 -1.31 31.26 -4.93
C PRO A 179 -1.23 30.60 -6.32
N LEU A 180 -0.75 29.36 -6.43
CA LEU A 180 -0.53 28.71 -7.74
C LEU A 180 -1.83 28.29 -8.42
N GLY A 181 -2.83 27.89 -7.65
CA GLY A 181 -4.15 27.49 -8.14
C GLY A 181 -4.99 26.85 -7.04
N CYS A 182 -6.19 26.37 -7.37
CA CYS A 182 -7.01 25.62 -6.42
C CYS A 182 -7.67 24.45 -7.15
N GLN A 183 -7.58 23.23 -6.61
CA GLN A 183 -8.34 22.12 -7.16
C GLN A 183 -9.85 22.36 -6.96
N ASN A 184 -10.63 22.35 -8.06
CA ASN A 184 -12.07 22.60 -8.08
C ASN A 184 -12.47 23.99 -7.53
N GLY A 185 -11.69 25.01 -7.88
CA GLY A 185 -11.95 26.38 -7.49
C GLY A 185 -10.96 27.36 -8.08
N GLN A 186 -10.98 28.58 -7.55
CA GLN A 186 -10.11 29.68 -7.96
C GLN A 186 -9.45 30.31 -6.74
N CYS A 187 -8.27 30.90 -6.95
CA CYS A 187 -7.58 31.59 -5.87
C CYS A 187 -8.16 32.99 -5.65
N PHE A 188 -8.43 33.30 -4.38
CA PHE A 188 -8.82 34.62 -3.94
C PHE A 188 -7.60 35.42 -3.46
N LEU A 189 -7.73 36.75 -3.39
CA LEU A 189 -6.63 37.68 -3.09
C LEU A 189 -5.99 37.46 -1.71
N ASP A 190 -6.71 36.87 -0.77
CA ASP A 190 -6.23 36.55 0.58
C ASP A 190 -5.45 35.23 0.64
N GLY A 191 -5.23 34.57 -0.50
CA GLY A 191 -4.57 33.27 -0.60
C GLY A 191 -5.48 32.10 -0.24
N SER A 192 -6.80 32.30 -0.10
CA SER A 192 -7.77 31.23 0.11
C SER A 192 -8.34 30.70 -1.21
N CYS A 193 -8.84 29.46 -1.15
CA CYS A 193 -9.57 28.84 -2.24
C CYS A 193 -11.05 29.27 -2.23
N GLN A 194 -11.52 29.85 -3.34
CA GLN A 194 -12.94 30.00 -3.63
C GLN A 194 -13.41 28.81 -4.46
N CYS A 195 -14.24 27.94 -3.87
CA CYS A 195 -14.67 26.70 -4.50
C CYS A 195 -15.70 26.91 -5.61
N ASP A 196 -15.62 26.08 -6.64
CA ASP A 196 -16.61 26.04 -7.73
C ASP A 196 -17.98 25.53 -7.21
N PRO A 197 -19.09 25.82 -7.92
CA PRO A 197 -20.40 25.31 -7.53
C PRO A 197 -20.42 23.79 -7.35
N GLY A 198 -21.01 23.32 -6.24
CA GLY A 198 -21.03 21.89 -5.89
C GLY A 198 -19.79 21.42 -5.10
N TYR A 199 -18.85 22.32 -4.79
CA TYR A 199 -17.68 22.03 -3.96
C TYR A 199 -17.67 22.89 -2.70
N LYS A 200 -17.06 22.36 -1.64
CA LYS A 200 -16.84 23.06 -0.38
C LYS A 200 -15.38 23.01 0.01
N LEU A 201 -14.99 24.01 0.78
CA LEU A 201 -13.63 24.13 1.26
C LEU A 201 -13.31 22.99 2.24
N ASP A 202 -12.12 22.42 2.13
CA ASP A 202 -11.59 21.49 3.14
C ASP A 202 -11.39 22.18 4.50
N GLU A 203 -11.27 21.40 5.57
CA GLU A 203 -10.99 21.85 6.94
C GLU A 203 -9.73 22.73 7.01
N THR A 204 -8.70 22.38 6.22
CA THR A 204 -7.45 23.15 6.17
C THR A 204 -7.55 24.43 5.36
N ARG A 205 -8.67 24.64 4.64
CA ARG A 205 -8.91 25.80 3.76
C ARG A 205 -8.02 25.93 2.53
N ARG A 206 -7.35 24.85 2.12
CA ARG A 206 -6.34 24.90 1.04
C ARG A 206 -6.73 24.21 -0.26
N PHE A 207 -7.82 23.47 -0.28
CA PHE A 207 -8.38 22.86 -1.50
C PHE A 207 -9.90 22.66 -1.36
N CYS A 208 -10.59 22.38 -2.47
CA CYS A 208 -12.03 22.19 -2.49
C CYS A 208 -12.41 20.72 -2.74
N ARG A 209 -13.22 20.18 -1.83
CA ARG A 209 -13.79 18.82 -1.90
C ARG A 209 -15.23 18.86 -2.41
N PRO A 210 -15.69 17.86 -3.17
CA PRO A 210 -17.05 17.84 -3.68
C PRO A 210 -18.09 17.74 -2.54
N ILE A 211 -19.29 18.24 -2.81
CA ILE A 211 -20.44 18.15 -1.92
C ILE A 211 -21.33 17.01 -2.38
N CYS A 212 -21.68 16.11 -1.47
CA CYS A 212 -22.74 15.13 -1.68
C CYS A 212 -23.80 15.40 -0.60
N SER A 213 -24.96 15.94 -1.01
CA SER A 213 -25.97 16.49 -0.09
C SER A 213 -26.59 15.42 0.82
N SER A 214 -26.75 14.19 0.32
CA SER A 214 -27.19 13.03 1.09
C SER A 214 -26.08 12.31 1.85
N GLY A 215 -24.82 12.73 1.66
CA GLY A 215 -23.64 11.94 2.05
C GLY A 215 -23.45 10.66 1.23
N CYS A 216 -22.29 10.01 1.41
CA CYS A 216 -21.93 8.76 0.72
C CYS A 216 -21.96 7.54 1.63
N GLY A 217 -22.98 7.46 2.49
CA GLY A 217 -23.11 6.43 3.51
C GLY A 217 -22.16 6.62 4.70
N ASN A 218 -22.23 5.70 5.66
CA ASN A 218 -21.45 5.78 6.92
C ASN A 218 -20.11 5.02 6.85
N SER A 219 -19.82 4.37 5.73
CA SER A 219 -18.62 3.55 5.59
C SER A 219 -17.44 4.40 5.11
N PRO A 220 -16.25 4.30 5.74
CA PRO A 220 -15.06 5.04 5.31
C PRO A 220 -14.54 4.62 3.92
N ARG A 221 -15.08 3.53 3.37
CA ARG A 221 -14.75 3.01 2.04
C ARG A 221 -15.39 3.80 0.90
N HIS A 222 -16.32 4.69 1.21
CA HIS A 222 -16.98 5.54 0.22
C HIS A 222 -16.56 6.99 0.44
N ASN A 223 -16.42 7.73 -0.65
CA ASN A 223 -16.19 9.16 -0.62
C ASN A 223 -17.01 9.84 -1.72
N CYS A 224 -17.16 11.16 -1.59
CA CYS A 224 -17.72 11.98 -2.65
C CYS A 224 -16.59 12.20 -3.67
N THR A 225 -16.73 11.65 -4.87
CA THR A 225 -15.69 11.74 -5.91
C THR A 225 -15.91 12.96 -6.80
N GLU A 226 -17.17 13.34 -7.00
CA GLU A 226 -17.62 14.53 -7.74
C GLU A 226 -18.89 15.08 -7.07
N PRO A 227 -19.34 16.31 -7.38
CA PRO A 227 -20.55 16.87 -6.80
C PRO A 227 -21.76 15.95 -7.00
N GLU A 228 -22.41 15.58 -5.89
CA GLU A 228 -23.53 14.65 -5.82
C GLU A 228 -23.25 13.23 -6.34
N VAL A 229 -21.98 12.86 -6.58
CA VAL A 229 -21.55 11.54 -7.02
C VAL A 229 -20.72 10.85 -5.93
N CYS A 230 -21.24 9.74 -5.44
CA CYS A 230 -20.54 8.88 -4.49
C CYS A 230 -19.77 7.78 -5.22
N GLY A 231 -18.53 7.57 -4.82
CA GLY A 231 -17.66 6.52 -5.31
C GLY A 231 -16.92 5.82 -4.18
N CYS A 232 -15.96 4.96 -4.56
CA CYS A 232 -15.10 4.28 -3.61
C CYS A 232 -13.87 5.12 -3.30
N SER A 233 -13.51 5.17 -2.02
CA SER A 233 -12.27 5.79 -1.53
C SER A 233 -11.04 5.12 -2.16
N LYS A 234 -9.91 5.83 -2.22
CA LYS A 234 -8.66 5.30 -2.79
C LYS A 234 -8.25 3.97 -2.14
N GLY A 235 -7.97 2.98 -2.99
CA GLY A 235 -7.66 1.60 -2.57
C GLY A 235 -8.89 0.73 -2.29
N TYR A 236 -10.08 1.20 -2.69
CA TYR A 236 -11.29 0.40 -2.76
C TYR A 236 -11.86 0.44 -4.18
N GLN A 237 -12.54 -0.62 -4.59
CA GLN A 237 -13.16 -0.77 -5.89
C GLN A 237 -14.61 -1.21 -5.73
N LEU A 238 -15.49 -0.70 -6.60
CA LEU A 238 -16.90 -1.05 -6.60
C LEU A 238 -17.09 -2.47 -7.14
N THR A 239 -17.74 -3.34 -6.37
CA THR A 239 -18.19 -4.68 -6.77
C THR A 239 -19.69 -4.84 -6.52
N ASP A 240 -20.25 -6.02 -6.81
CA ASP A 240 -21.65 -6.37 -6.48
C ASP A 240 -21.95 -6.24 -4.97
N ASP A 241 -20.93 -6.40 -4.12
CA ASP A 241 -21.00 -6.26 -2.65
C ASP A 241 -20.64 -4.84 -2.17
N GLY A 242 -20.59 -3.84 -3.06
CA GLY A 242 -20.22 -2.45 -2.76
C GLY A 242 -18.71 -2.18 -2.84
N CYS A 243 -18.23 -1.13 -2.16
CA CYS A 243 -16.78 -0.80 -2.18
C CYS A 243 -15.96 -1.82 -1.38
N GLN A 244 -15.24 -2.67 -2.10
CA GLN A 244 -14.36 -3.71 -1.56
C GLN A 244 -12.89 -3.27 -1.59
N PRO A 245 -12.07 -3.69 -0.62
CA PRO A 245 -10.67 -3.31 -0.56
C PRO A 245 -9.87 -3.91 -1.72
N VAL A 246 -8.86 -3.18 -2.16
CA VAL A 246 -7.92 -3.60 -3.21
C VAL A 246 -6.58 -3.97 -2.56
N CYS A 247 -6.06 -5.15 -2.91
CA CYS A 247 -4.73 -5.61 -2.51
C CYS A 247 -3.90 -5.87 -3.77
N GLU A 248 -2.73 -5.22 -3.84
CA GLU A 248 -1.80 -5.31 -4.97
C GLU A 248 -0.38 -5.68 -4.49
N PRO A 249 0.12 -6.88 -4.83
CA PRO A 249 -0.61 -7.97 -5.50
C PRO A 249 -1.68 -8.56 -4.58
N ASP A 250 -2.49 -9.47 -5.13
CA ASP A 250 -3.47 -10.23 -4.35
C ASP A 250 -2.80 -10.92 -3.14
N CYS A 251 -3.58 -11.14 -2.07
CA CYS A 251 -3.12 -11.65 -0.78
C CYS A 251 -2.56 -13.08 -0.84
N GLY A 252 -2.65 -13.75 -1.99
CA GLY A 252 -2.13 -15.10 -2.19
C GLY A 252 -3.06 -16.18 -1.66
N ILE A 253 -2.62 -17.43 -1.79
CA ILE A 253 -3.42 -18.60 -1.38
C ILE A 253 -3.65 -18.54 0.14
N GLY A 254 -4.90 -18.72 0.56
CA GLY A 254 -5.27 -18.68 1.97
C GLY A 254 -5.27 -17.27 2.56
N GLY A 255 -5.17 -16.22 1.74
CA GLY A 255 -5.33 -14.83 2.17
C GLY A 255 -6.65 -14.22 1.70
N LEU A 256 -7.23 -13.34 2.51
CA LEU A 256 -8.35 -12.48 2.14
C LEU A 256 -7.92 -11.01 2.28
N CYS A 257 -8.28 -10.18 1.30
CA CYS A 257 -8.05 -8.75 1.38
C CYS A 257 -9.05 -8.13 2.37
N LYS A 258 -8.59 -7.79 3.57
CA LYS A 258 -9.42 -7.24 4.65
C LYS A 258 -9.56 -5.73 4.53
N ASP A 259 -8.49 -5.07 4.11
CA ASP A 259 -8.42 -3.63 3.88
C ASP A 259 -7.42 -3.32 2.76
N ASN A 260 -7.34 -2.06 2.32
CA ASN A 260 -6.43 -1.61 1.27
C ASN A 260 -4.98 -2.07 1.55
N ASN A 261 -4.50 -3.02 0.73
CA ASN A 261 -3.22 -3.69 0.88
C ASN A 261 -2.96 -4.30 2.27
N GLN A 262 -4.02 -4.78 2.93
CA GLN A 262 -3.94 -5.49 4.20
C GLN A 262 -4.62 -6.85 4.10
N CYS A 263 -3.80 -7.89 4.21
CA CYS A 263 -4.24 -9.27 4.12
C CYS A 263 -4.57 -9.86 5.49
N ASP A 264 -5.64 -10.65 5.55
CA ASP A 264 -5.99 -11.53 6.65
C ASP A 264 -5.72 -12.98 6.22
N CYS A 265 -4.87 -13.69 6.97
CA CYS A 265 -4.37 -15.00 6.57
C CYS A 265 -5.10 -16.13 7.31
N ALA A 266 -5.51 -17.14 6.56
CA ALA A 266 -6.12 -18.36 7.09
C ALA A 266 -5.14 -19.14 7.98
N PRO A 267 -5.63 -20.03 8.87
CA PRO A 267 -4.78 -20.87 9.69
C PRO A 267 -3.76 -21.67 8.88
N GLY A 268 -2.49 -21.63 9.30
CA GLY A 268 -1.36 -22.24 8.58
C GLY A 268 -0.70 -21.33 7.53
N TYR A 269 -1.19 -20.11 7.36
CA TYR A 269 -0.57 -19.05 6.57
C TYR A 269 -0.20 -17.87 7.46
N HIS A 270 0.86 -17.17 7.08
CA HIS A 270 1.38 -16.01 7.80
C HIS A 270 1.66 -14.87 6.83
N THR A 271 1.42 -13.63 7.25
CA THR A 271 1.73 -12.46 6.44
C THR A 271 3.24 -12.32 6.32
N ARG A 272 3.75 -12.45 5.09
CA ARG A 272 5.15 -12.28 4.73
C ARG A 272 5.26 -11.43 3.48
N ASP A 273 6.05 -10.36 3.56
CA ASP A 273 6.27 -9.42 2.45
C ASP A 273 4.95 -8.89 1.86
N GLY A 274 3.97 -8.59 2.72
CA GLY A 274 2.66 -8.03 2.34
C GLY A 274 1.61 -9.03 1.85
N VAL A 275 1.93 -10.33 1.75
CA VAL A 275 1.00 -11.38 1.27
C VAL A 275 0.98 -12.56 2.22
N CYS A 276 -0.07 -13.37 2.18
CA CYS A 276 -0.17 -14.60 2.95
C CYS A 276 0.69 -15.71 2.30
N GLN A 277 1.58 -16.29 3.09
CA GLN A 277 2.45 -17.38 2.67
C GLN A 277 2.44 -18.50 3.70
N ALA A 278 2.49 -19.74 3.23
CA ALA A 278 2.74 -20.89 4.09
C ALA A 278 4.25 -21.06 4.35
N ASP A 279 4.59 -21.96 5.27
CA ASP A 279 5.98 -22.32 5.52
C ASP A 279 6.64 -22.89 4.26
N CYS A 280 7.76 -22.27 3.89
CA CYS A 280 8.53 -22.59 2.70
C CYS A 280 9.84 -23.27 3.08
N TYR A 281 10.19 -24.36 2.39
CA TYR A 281 11.50 -25.00 2.58
C TYR A 281 12.62 -24.33 1.78
N GLN A 282 12.25 -23.58 0.74
CA GLN A 282 13.18 -22.84 -0.11
C GLN A 282 13.33 -21.38 0.33
N LYS A 283 14.47 -20.78 -0.01
CA LYS A 283 14.76 -19.37 0.26
C LYS A 283 14.14 -18.48 -0.82
N CYS A 284 12.81 -18.35 -0.86
CA CYS A 284 12.07 -17.52 -1.83
C CYS A 284 12.23 -15.99 -1.61
N ASN A 285 13.47 -15.51 -1.48
CA ASN A 285 13.76 -14.07 -1.45
C ASN A 285 13.34 -13.44 -2.78
N ASN A 286 12.74 -12.25 -2.77
CA ASN A 286 12.21 -11.53 -3.94
C ASN A 286 11.17 -12.33 -4.74
N GLY A 287 10.30 -13.04 -4.02
CA GLY A 287 9.20 -13.79 -4.62
C GLY A 287 8.13 -14.14 -3.59
N VAL A 288 7.18 -14.95 -4.03
CA VAL A 288 6.09 -15.49 -3.22
C VAL A 288 6.19 -17.01 -3.22
N CYS A 289 6.21 -17.62 -2.03
CA CYS A 289 6.15 -19.07 -1.92
C CYS A 289 4.72 -19.56 -2.11
N VAL A 290 4.45 -20.31 -3.19
CA VAL A 290 3.11 -20.84 -3.50
C VAL A 290 2.93 -22.30 -3.08
N SER A 291 4.04 -23.02 -2.86
CA SER A 291 4.04 -24.34 -2.24
C SER A 291 5.40 -24.58 -1.59
N ARG A 292 5.52 -25.62 -0.73
CA ARG A 292 6.73 -25.91 0.06
C ARG A 292 8.05 -25.84 -0.72
N ASN A 293 8.03 -26.15 -2.03
CA ASN A 293 9.19 -26.19 -2.91
C ASN A 293 9.04 -25.34 -4.19
N ARG A 294 8.13 -24.37 -4.23
CA ARG A 294 7.89 -23.55 -5.42
C ARG A 294 7.77 -22.07 -5.07
N CYS A 295 8.70 -21.28 -5.60
CA CYS A 295 8.65 -19.82 -5.59
C CYS A 295 8.11 -19.30 -6.92
N ILE A 296 7.28 -18.25 -6.88
CA ILE A 296 7.02 -17.38 -8.02
C ILE A 296 7.82 -16.10 -7.78
N CYS A 297 8.75 -15.78 -8.68
CA CYS A 297 9.62 -14.62 -8.52
C CYS A 297 8.90 -13.32 -8.87
N ASP A 298 9.29 -12.24 -8.19
CA ASP A 298 8.80 -10.89 -8.46
C ASP A 298 9.22 -10.42 -9.86
N PRO A 299 8.50 -9.46 -10.47
CA PRO A 299 8.91 -8.88 -11.75
C PRO A 299 10.36 -8.39 -11.73
N GLY A 300 11.15 -8.77 -12.74
CA GLY A 300 12.58 -8.45 -12.81
C GLY A 300 13.49 -9.44 -12.08
N PHE A 301 12.95 -10.50 -11.48
CA PHE A 301 13.71 -11.57 -10.85
C PHE A 301 13.44 -12.92 -11.52
N THR A 302 14.44 -13.80 -11.48
CA THR A 302 14.37 -15.18 -11.97
C THR A 302 14.85 -16.17 -10.91
N TYR A 303 14.39 -17.41 -11.01
CA TYR A 303 14.75 -18.46 -10.07
C TYR A 303 16.19 -18.92 -10.27
N HIS A 304 16.99 -18.87 -9.20
CA HIS A 304 18.36 -19.34 -9.17
C HIS A 304 18.44 -20.71 -8.50
N GLU A 305 18.67 -21.76 -9.28
CA GLU A 305 18.57 -23.16 -8.84
C GLU A 305 19.53 -23.50 -7.69
N GLN A 306 20.76 -22.97 -7.72
CA GLN A 306 21.80 -23.36 -6.76
C GLN A 306 21.56 -22.81 -5.35
N SER A 307 20.95 -21.62 -5.25
CA SER A 307 20.65 -20.97 -3.97
C SER A 307 19.18 -21.07 -3.57
N THR A 308 18.31 -21.52 -4.47
CA THR A 308 16.85 -21.57 -4.33
C THR A 308 16.21 -20.20 -4.09
N MET A 309 16.84 -19.13 -4.60
CA MET A 309 16.43 -17.72 -4.43
C MET A 309 15.95 -17.10 -5.74
N CYS A 310 15.11 -16.07 -5.67
CA CYS A 310 14.88 -15.21 -6.83
C CYS A 310 15.93 -14.09 -6.87
N VAL A 311 16.69 -14.06 -7.97
CA VAL A 311 17.80 -13.13 -8.20
C VAL A 311 17.48 -12.25 -9.41
N PRO A 312 18.03 -11.03 -9.53
CA PRO A 312 17.76 -10.18 -10.68
C PRO A 312 18.10 -10.87 -12.01
N VAL A 313 17.30 -10.58 -13.05
CA VAL A 313 17.53 -11.09 -14.41
C VAL A 313 18.84 -10.58 -15.00
#